data_AF-A0A9N9RSY9-F1
#
_entry.id   AF-A0A9N9RSY9-F1
#
_cell.length_a   1.000
_cell.length_b   1.000
_cell.length_c   1.000
_cell.angle_alpha   90.00
_cell.angle_beta   90.00
_cell.angle_gamma   90.00
#
_symmetry.space_group_name_H-M   'P 1'
#
loop_
_entity.id
_entity.type
_entity.pdbx_description
1 polymer ?
#
loop_
_entity_poly.entity_id
_entity_poly.type
_entity_poly.pdbx_seq_one_letter_code
_entity_poly.pdbx_strand_id
1 'polypeptide(L)'
;MRFRRVNSKSSSLNHSDASTILQEEQKSIAQKMDILSRPADEFGNDTLLEELWAKKAFEHSETHFNLLISLDPRSLKLTPFDDQIYKIFREDFPNFRVNYIDENELKSDASKLKWRSFIEKFDKIEDFSFGTLLRVDSSKDFSPENAILVVRIQFLAIEIARNREGFNDNLRKDYAKKYAAINAENNKAEINS
;
A
#
# COMPACT_ATOMS: atom_id res chain seq x y z
N MET A 1 -7.54 -58.42 -31.70
CA MET A 1 -6.84 -57.11 -31.61
C MET A 1 -6.88 -56.61 -30.18
N ARG A 2 -5.71 -56.45 -29.54
CA ARG A 2 -5.54 -56.01 -28.14
C ARG A 2 -5.63 -54.48 -28.06
N PHE A 3 -6.58 -53.93 -27.30
CA PHE A 3 -6.56 -52.52 -26.91
C PHE A 3 -5.60 -52.32 -25.73
N ARG A 4 -4.51 -51.57 -25.94
CA ARG A 4 -3.64 -51.09 -24.85
C ARG A 4 -4.29 -49.88 -24.18
N ARG A 5 -4.53 -50.00 -22.88
CA ARG A 5 -4.97 -48.91 -21.99
C ARG A 5 -3.80 -47.93 -21.82
N VAL A 6 -3.99 -46.67 -22.17
CA VAL A 6 -3.06 -45.59 -21.82
C VAL A 6 -3.34 -45.22 -20.37
N ASN A 7 -2.41 -45.52 -19.46
CA ASN A 7 -2.49 -45.04 -18.08
C ASN A 7 -2.12 -43.55 -18.06
N SER A 8 -3.10 -42.69 -17.82
CA SER A 8 -2.85 -41.33 -17.35
C SER A 8 -2.30 -41.41 -15.92
N LYS A 9 -1.04 -41.03 -15.71
CA LYS A 9 -0.54 -40.74 -14.36
C LYS A 9 -1.23 -39.44 -13.90
N SER A 10 -2.35 -39.58 -13.18
CA SER A 10 -2.82 -38.54 -12.28
C SER A 10 -1.81 -38.45 -11.14
N SER A 11 -0.91 -37.47 -11.20
CA SER A 11 -0.02 -37.15 -10.06
C SER A 11 -0.88 -36.56 -8.96
N SER A 12 -1.36 -37.40 -8.06
CA SER A 12 -1.87 -36.98 -6.75
C SER A 12 -0.71 -36.35 -6.00
N LEU A 13 -0.70 -35.01 -5.90
CA LEU A 13 0.14 -34.28 -4.95
C LEU A 13 -0.20 -34.81 -3.55
N ASN A 14 0.79 -35.41 -2.88
CA ASN A 14 0.59 -36.00 -1.57
C ASN A 14 0.35 -34.89 -0.54
N HIS A 15 -0.53 -35.14 0.43
CA HIS A 15 -0.86 -34.18 1.50
C HIS A 15 0.36 -33.73 2.32
N SER A 16 1.42 -34.57 2.37
CA SER A 16 2.72 -34.28 3.00
C SER A 16 3.57 -33.26 2.23
N ASP A 17 3.45 -33.24 0.91
CA ASP A 17 4.25 -32.35 0.06
C ASP A 17 3.67 -30.92 0.14
N ALA A 18 2.34 -30.80 0.18
CA ALA A 18 1.66 -29.53 0.41
C ALA A 18 1.97 -28.93 1.79
N SER A 19 2.02 -29.73 2.87
CA SER A 19 2.37 -29.23 4.21
C SER A 19 3.83 -28.77 4.30
N THR A 20 4.73 -29.44 3.58
CA THR A 20 6.15 -29.09 3.56
C THR A 20 6.39 -27.81 2.77
N ILE A 21 5.73 -27.66 1.61
CA ILE A 21 5.75 -26.43 0.80
C ILE A 21 5.20 -25.24 1.60
N LEU A 22 4.06 -25.42 2.30
CA LEU A 22 3.49 -24.37 3.14
C LEU A 22 4.42 -23.99 4.30
N GLN A 23 5.11 -24.95 4.90
CA GLN A 23 6.11 -24.67 5.95
C GLN A 23 7.34 -23.96 5.40
N GLU A 24 7.83 -24.32 4.21
CA GLU A 24 8.95 -23.65 3.55
C GLU A 24 8.59 -22.22 3.12
N GLU A 25 7.38 -22.01 2.60
CA GLU A 25 6.84 -20.68 2.29
C GLU A 25 6.72 -19.83 3.55
N GLN A 26 6.16 -20.37 4.64
CA GLN A 26 6.08 -19.66 5.92
C GLN A 26 7.46 -19.31 6.48
N LYS A 27 8.44 -20.21 6.34
CA LYS A 27 9.82 -19.98 6.79
C LYS A 27 10.53 -18.92 5.94
N SER A 28 10.28 -18.92 4.62
CA SER A 28 10.76 -17.90 3.69
C SER A 28 10.13 -16.54 3.98
N ILE A 29 8.82 -16.49 4.28
CA ILE A 29 8.12 -15.27 4.69
C ILE A 29 8.68 -14.75 6.01
N ALA A 30 8.87 -15.60 7.00
CA ALA A 30 9.44 -15.21 8.29
C ALA A 30 10.86 -14.63 8.14
N GLN A 31 11.71 -15.25 7.31
CA GLN A 31 13.04 -14.69 7.01
C GLN A 31 12.96 -13.34 6.29
N LYS A 32 12.04 -13.17 5.34
CA LYS A 32 11.83 -11.89 4.66
C LYS A 32 11.33 -10.81 5.63
N MET A 33 10.43 -11.17 6.55
CA MET A 33 9.94 -10.23 7.58
C MET A 33 11.02 -9.84 8.58
N ASP A 34 11.89 -10.78 8.98
CA ASP A 34 13.03 -10.51 9.86
C ASP A 34 14.00 -9.49 9.22
N ILE A 35 14.37 -9.71 7.95
CA ILE A 35 15.22 -8.79 7.18
C ILE A 35 14.61 -7.37 7.13
N LEU A 36 13.29 -7.28 6.96
CA LEU A 36 12.56 -6.01 6.84
C LEU A 36 12.40 -5.24 8.15
N SER A 37 12.61 -5.89 9.29
CA SER A 37 12.49 -5.30 10.63
C SER A 37 13.82 -4.72 11.16
N ARG A 38 14.93 -5.05 10.51
CA ARG A 38 16.27 -4.64 10.92
C ARG A 38 16.60 -3.21 10.45
N PRO A 39 17.49 -2.48 11.15
CA PRO A 39 17.85 -1.11 10.79
C PRO A 39 18.45 -1.04 9.39
N ALA A 40 18.02 -0.07 8.59
CA ALA A 40 18.52 0.14 7.21
C ALA A 40 20.05 0.30 7.13
N ASP A 41 20.68 0.79 8.21
CA ASP A 41 22.14 0.99 8.29
C ASP A 41 22.95 -0.30 8.24
N GLU A 42 22.33 -1.47 8.48
CA GLU A 42 23.00 -2.79 8.44
C GLU A 42 23.09 -3.38 7.03
N PHE A 43 22.36 -2.85 6.06
CA PHE A 43 22.30 -3.36 4.70
C PHE A 43 22.82 -2.29 3.73
N GLY A 44 24.10 -2.35 3.39
CA GLY A 44 24.65 -1.50 2.32
C GLY A 44 24.03 -1.89 0.97
N ASN A 45 23.35 -0.95 0.29
CA ASN A 45 22.78 -1.05 -1.07
C ASN A 45 22.55 -2.48 -1.59
N ASP A 46 21.76 -3.27 -0.86
CA ASP A 46 21.40 -4.62 -1.26
C ASP A 46 20.17 -4.54 -2.15
N THR A 47 20.34 -4.85 -3.44
CA THR A 47 19.25 -4.84 -4.44
C THR A 47 18.07 -5.72 -3.99
N LEU A 48 18.33 -6.83 -3.27
CA LEU A 48 17.26 -7.68 -2.76
C LEU A 48 16.43 -6.95 -1.68
N LEU A 49 17.06 -6.15 -0.83
CA LEU A 49 16.35 -5.39 0.20
C LEU A 49 15.49 -4.30 -0.42
N GLU A 50 16.01 -3.59 -1.43
CA GLU A 50 15.26 -2.57 -2.17
C GLU A 50 14.04 -3.18 -2.87
N GLU A 51 14.19 -4.35 -3.50
CA GLU A 51 13.08 -5.10 -4.11
C GLU A 51 12.03 -5.51 -3.08
N LEU A 52 12.46 -6.01 -1.91
CA LEU A 52 11.55 -6.39 -0.83
C LEU A 52 10.80 -5.19 -0.25
N TRP A 53 11.47 -4.04 -0.11
CA TRP A 53 10.83 -2.78 0.30
C TRP A 53 9.83 -2.28 -0.74
N ALA A 54 10.20 -2.27 -2.02
CA ALA A 54 9.30 -1.87 -3.09
C ALA A 54 8.05 -2.77 -3.13
N LYS A 55 8.22 -4.09 -2.99
CA LYS A 55 7.11 -5.04 -2.95
C LYS A 55 6.18 -4.79 -1.77
N LYS A 56 6.73 -4.64 -0.56
CA LYS A 56 5.92 -4.40 0.65
C LYS A 56 5.20 -3.03 0.60
N ALA A 57 5.85 -2.00 0.05
CA ALA A 57 5.22 -0.70 -0.15
C ALA A 57 4.07 -0.76 -1.16
N PHE A 58 4.23 -1.55 -2.23
CA PHE A 58 3.18 -1.80 -3.22
C PHE A 58 1.99 -2.57 -2.63
N GLU A 59 2.24 -3.69 -1.94
CA GLU A 59 1.20 -4.48 -1.27
C GLU A 59 0.41 -3.64 -0.24
N HIS A 60 1.10 -2.77 0.50
CA HIS A 60 0.48 -1.81 1.41
C HIS A 60 -0.46 -0.84 0.66
N SER A 61 0.02 -0.30 -0.47
CA SER A 61 -0.74 0.65 -1.29
C SER A 61 -2.02 0.04 -1.87
N GLU A 62 -1.95 -1.20 -2.36
CA GLU A 62 -3.10 -1.93 -2.87
C GLU A 62 -4.12 -2.22 -1.76
N THR A 63 -3.63 -2.71 -0.62
CA THR A 63 -4.50 -3.02 0.53
C THR A 63 -5.24 -1.76 1.00
N HIS A 64 -4.50 -0.65 1.17
CA HIS A 64 -5.10 0.62 1.56
C HIS A 64 -6.11 1.13 0.53
N PHE A 65 -5.76 1.09 -0.76
CA PHE A 65 -6.66 1.55 -1.80
C PHE A 65 -7.95 0.72 -1.87
N ASN A 66 -7.84 -0.60 -1.71
CA ASN A 66 -8.98 -1.51 -1.64
C ASN A 66 -9.91 -1.18 -0.46
N LEU A 67 -9.36 -0.79 0.70
CA LEU A 67 -10.17 -0.32 1.83
C LEU A 67 -10.95 0.95 1.48
N LEU A 68 -10.31 1.92 0.82
CA LEU A 68 -10.95 3.19 0.43
C LEU A 68 -12.12 2.99 -0.55
N ILE A 69 -12.01 2.06 -1.49
CA ILE A 69 -13.09 1.79 -2.46
C ILE A 69 -14.16 0.85 -1.92
N SER A 70 -13.90 0.13 -0.83
CA SER A 70 -14.85 -0.86 -0.26
C SER A 70 -15.66 -0.29 0.90
N LEU A 71 -15.04 0.54 1.74
CA LEU A 71 -15.62 1.07 2.97
C LEU A 71 -15.87 2.58 2.86
N ASP A 72 -16.54 3.15 3.85
CA ASP A 72 -16.63 4.61 4.00
C ASP A 72 -15.30 5.13 4.59
N PRO A 73 -14.54 5.97 3.87
CA PRO A 73 -13.24 6.48 4.33
C PRO A 73 -13.30 7.18 5.69
N ARG A 74 -14.43 7.85 6.01
CA ARG A 74 -14.60 8.55 7.29
C ARG A 74 -14.71 7.61 8.49
N SER A 75 -15.14 6.37 8.26
CA SER A 75 -15.24 5.33 9.28
C SER A 75 -13.94 4.53 9.47
N LEU A 76 -12.98 4.70 8.55
CA LEU A 76 -11.73 3.97 8.52
C LEU A 76 -10.79 4.49 9.62
N LYS A 77 -10.39 3.59 10.53
CA LYS A 77 -9.31 3.86 11.49
C LYS A 77 -8.05 3.15 11.01
N LEU A 78 -7.01 3.93 10.68
CA LEU A 78 -5.73 3.41 10.23
C LEU A 78 -4.87 2.97 11.42
N THR A 79 -4.95 3.69 12.53
CA THR A 79 -4.24 3.38 13.78
C THR A 79 -5.09 3.72 15.01
N PRO A 80 -4.73 3.18 16.19
CA PRO A 80 -5.31 3.62 17.46
C PRO A 80 -5.05 5.09 17.80
N PHE A 81 -4.06 5.73 17.16
CA PHE A 81 -3.58 7.07 17.46
C PHE A 81 -4.05 8.13 16.44
N ASP A 82 -5.02 7.81 15.57
CA ASP A 82 -5.40 8.68 14.46
C ASP A 82 -5.78 10.10 14.89
N ASP A 83 -6.48 10.24 16.02
CA ASP A 83 -6.87 11.55 16.57
C ASP A 83 -5.66 12.38 16.97
N GLN A 84 -4.67 11.76 17.59
CA GLN A 84 -3.43 12.43 18.01
C GLN A 84 -2.58 12.81 16.80
N ILE A 85 -2.43 11.90 15.83
CA ILE A 85 -1.68 12.14 14.59
C ILE A 85 -2.29 13.32 13.84
N TYR A 86 -3.61 13.31 13.63
CA TYR A 86 -4.31 14.38 12.90
C TYR A 86 -4.16 15.73 13.59
N LYS A 87 -4.33 15.77 14.92
CA LYS A 87 -4.21 17.00 15.70
C LYS A 87 -2.82 17.61 15.57
N ILE A 88 -1.77 16.83 15.85
CA ILE A 88 -0.38 17.31 15.78
C ILE A 88 -0.02 17.69 14.33
N PHE A 89 -0.50 16.92 13.34
CA PHE A 89 -0.30 17.23 11.93
C PHE A 89 -0.87 18.60 11.56
N ARG A 90 -2.09 18.92 11.97
CA ARG A 90 -2.71 20.22 11.69
C ARG A 90 -2.14 21.36 12.52
N GLU A 91 -1.56 21.08 13.68
CA GLU A 91 -0.79 22.07 14.47
C GLU A 91 0.54 22.43 13.78
N ASP A 92 1.31 21.43 13.34
CA ASP A 92 2.62 21.64 12.69
C ASP A 92 2.49 22.11 11.23
N PHE A 93 1.45 21.64 10.53
CA PHE A 93 1.20 21.85 9.11
C PHE A 93 -0.23 22.36 8.82
N PRO A 94 -0.61 23.54 9.34
CA PRO A 94 -2.00 24.05 9.23
C PRO A 94 -2.44 24.29 7.79
N ASN A 95 -1.53 24.75 6.92
CA ASN A 95 -1.83 25.10 5.52
C ASN A 95 -1.43 24.01 4.52
N PHE A 96 -0.99 22.84 4.99
CA PHE A 96 -0.53 21.80 4.08
C PHE A 96 -1.71 21.20 3.31
N ARG A 97 -1.57 21.21 1.98
CA ARG A 97 -2.58 20.70 1.06
C ARG A 97 -2.51 19.19 1.00
N VAL A 98 -3.57 18.52 1.43
CA VAL A 98 -3.65 17.06 1.44
C VAL A 98 -4.33 16.49 0.20
N ASN A 99 -5.08 17.31 -0.54
CA ASN A 99 -5.77 16.87 -1.77
C ASN A 99 -4.79 16.58 -2.92
N TYR A 100 -3.79 17.44 -3.08
CA TYR A 100 -2.72 17.34 -4.06
C TYR A 100 -1.40 17.66 -3.38
N ILE A 101 -0.46 16.72 -3.43
CA ILE A 101 0.85 16.83 -2.80
C ILE A 101 1.85 17.41 -3.80
N ASP A 102 2.47 18.54 -3.46
CA ASP A 102 3.60 19.05 -4.24
C ASP A 102 4.90 18.38 -3.78
N GLU A 103 5.50 17.59 -4.66
CA GLU A 103 6.75 16.89 -4.39
C GLU A 103 7.89 17.86 -4.05
N ASN A 104 7.88 19.07 -4.63
CA ASN A 104 8.88 20.09 -4.36
C ASN A 104 8.74 20.64 -2.94
N GLU A 105 7.51 20.77 -2.45
CA GLU A 105 7.22 21.21 -1.09
C GLU A 105 7.76 20.19 -0.09
N LEU A 106 7.58 18.89 -0.34
CA LEU A 106 8.13 17.81 0.49
C LEU A 106 9.67 17.74 0.44
N LYS A 107 10.28 18.02 -0.70
CA LYS A 107 11.73 17.93 -0.91
C LYS A 107 12.51 19.17 -0.44
N SER A 108 11.83 20.28 -0.15
CA SER A 108 12.49 21.49 0.35
C SER A 108 13.18 21.25 1.70
N ASP A 109 14.31 21.91 1.95
CA ASP A 109 15.10 21.69 3.17
C ASP A 109 14.34 22.09 4.44
N ALA A 110 13.54 23.17 4.36
CA ALA A 110 12.67 23.60 5.44
C ALA A 110 11.60 22.55 5.77
N SER A 111 10.95 21.96 4.76
CA SER A 111 9.95 20.91 4.96
C SER A 111 10.57 19.63 5.47
N LYS A 112 11.76 19.23 4.97
CA LYS A 112 12.48 18.06 5.49
C LYS A 112 12.76 18.20 6.97
N LEU A 113 13.15 19.40 7.44
CA LEU A 113 13.40 19.63 8.87
C LEU A 113 12.10 19.50 9.69
N LYS A 114 11.01 20.13 9.23
CA LYS A 114 9.70 20.03 9.89
C LYS A 114 9.17 18.60 9.94
N TRP A 115 9.27 17.88 8.81
CA TRP A 115 8.85 16.49 8.73
C TRP A 115 9.69 15.59 9.64
N ARG A 116 11.00 15.81 9.75
CA ARG A 116 11.84 15.09 10.72
C ARG A 116 11.35 15.31 12.16
N SER A 117 11.15 16.57 12.55
CA SER A 117 10.62 16.88 13.88
C SER A 117 9.21 16.30 14.13
N PHE A 118 8.38 16.18 13.09
CA PHE A 118 7.08 15.52 13.17
C PHE A 118 7.25 14.00 13.35
N ILE A 119 8.09 13.36 12.54
CA ILE A 119 8.36 11.92 12.56
C ILE A 119 8.87 11.48 13.95
N GLU A 120 9.81 12.24 14.53
CA GLU A 120 10.40 11.96 15.86
C GLU A 120 9.36 11.97 16.99
N LYS A 121 8.24 12.69 16.87
CA LYS A 121 7.16 12.69 17.89
C LYS A 121 6.42 11.36 17.96
N PHE A 122 6.56 10.50 16.95
CA PHE A 122 5.84 9.25 16.80
C PHE A 122 6.78 8.04 16.68
N ASP A 123 8.00 8.15 17.21
CA ASP A 123 8.99 7.07 17.30
C ASP A 123 8.47 5.78 17.98
N LYS A 124 7.44 5.92 18.82
CA LYS A 124 6.75 4.81 19.50
C LYS A 124 5.73 4.06 18.64
N ILE A 125 5.37 4.57 17.46
CA ILE A 125 4.48 3.86 16.54
C ILE A 125 5.28 2.77 15.84
N GLU A 126 4.77 1.55 15.86
CA GLU A 126 5.40 0.42 15.16
C GLU A 126 5.56 0.72 13.66
N ASP A 127 6.74 0.41 13.12
CA ASP A 127 7.10 0.66 11.72
C ASP A 127 6.96 2.12 11.26
N PHE A 128 7.05 3.11 12.15
CA PHE A 128 6.81 4.53 11.79
C PHE A 128 7.73 5.05 10.66
N SER A 129 8.96 4.51 10.57
CA SER A 129 9.98 4.86 9.58
C SER A 129 9.92 4.01 8.31
N PHE A 130 9.03 3.02 8.23
CA PHE A 130 8.91 2.14 7.08
C PHE A 130 8.45 2.89 5.82
N GLY A 131 9.03 2.58 4.66
CA GLY A 131 8.69 3.22 3.38
C GLY A 131 7.34 2.73 2.84
N THR A 132 6.46 3.66 2.49
CA THR A 132 5.11 3.41 1.98
C THR A 132 4.83 4.29 0.76
N LEU A 133 3.92 3.86 -0.11
CA LEU A 133 3.47 4.69 -1.24
C LEU A 133 2.29 5.57 -0.83
N LEU A 134 2.36 6.84 -1.19
CA LEU A 134 1.30 7.82 -1.01
C LEU A 134 0.86 8.35 -2.37
N ARG A 135 -0.45 8.58 -2.52
CA ARG A 135 -1.01 9.18 -3.74
C ARG A 135 -0.70 10.67 -3.79
N VAL A 136 -0.20 11.16 -4.91
CA VAL A 136 0.04 12.59 -5.15
C VAL A 136 -1.30 13.33 -5.17
N ASP A 137 -2.21 12.87 -6.02
CA ASP A 137 -3.59 13.32 -6.13
C ASP A 137 -4.52 12.29 -5.47
N SER A 138 -5.21 12.72 -4.43
CA SER A 138 -6.17 11.91 -3.66
C SER A 138 -7.35 11.40 -4.50
N SER A 139 -7.70 12.08 -5.60
CA SER A 139 -8.83 11.70 -6.46
C SER A 139 -8.51 10.57 -7.44
N LYS A 140 -7.23 10.23 -7.61
CA LYS A 140 -6.75 9.24 -8.58
C LYS A 140 -6.32 7.93 -7.93
N ASP A 141 -6.17 6.91 -8.75
CA ASP A 141 -5.58 5.61 -8.42
C ASP A 141 -4.06 5.68 -8.27
N PHE A 142 -3.47 4.64 -7.70
CA PHE A 142 -2.01 4.48 -7.71
C PHE A 142 -1.54 4.21 -9.14
N SER A 143 -0.67 5.09 -9.63
CA SER A 143 0.04 4.94 -10.90
C SER A 143 1.48 5.43 -10.72
N PRO A 144 2.41 5.09 -11.63
CA PRO A 144 3.80 5.57 -11.53
C PRO A 144 3.91 7.10 -11.45
N GLU A 145 2.95 7.83 -12.03
CA GLU A 145 2.90 9.29 -12.03
C GLU A 145 2.17 9.87 -10.80
N ASN A 146 1.34 9.07 -10.13
CA ASN A 146 0.53 9.48 -8.99
C ASN A 146 0.99 8.86 -7.67
N ALA A 147 2.17 8.25 -7.61
CA ALA A 147 2.69 7.58 -6.43
C ALA A 147 4.05 8.18 -6.03
N ILE A 148 4.18 8.54 -4.75
CA ILE A 148 5.44 8.98 -4.16
C ILE A 148 5.79 8.12 -2.96
N LEU A 149 7.09 7.89 -2.74
CA LEU A 149 7.58 7.17 -1.57
C LEU A 149 7.65 8.13 -0.37
N VAL A 150 6.99 7.76 0.72
CA VAL A 150 6.97 8.50 1.99
C VAL A 150 7.13 7.54 3.15
N VAL A 151 7.53 8.02 4.33
CA VAL A 151 7.54 7.14 5.52
C VAL A 151 6.11 6.92 6.03
N ARG A 152 5.88 5.79 6.70
CA ARG A 152 4.56 5.37 7.19
C ARG A 152 3.85 6.45 7.99
N ILE A 153 4.55 7.16 8.88
CA ILE A 153 3.90 8.21 9.67
C ILE A 153 3.47 9.43 8.83
N GLN A 154 4.20 9.76 7.76
CA GLN A 154 3.78 10.80 6.80
C GLN A 154 2.53 10.35 6.04
N PHE A 155 2.53 9.09 5.58
CA PHE A 155 1.37 8.47 4.95
C PHE A 155 0.14 8.53 5.88
N LEU A 156 0.29 8.10 7.12
CA LEU A 156 -0.80 8.12 8.12
C LEU A 156 -1.33 9.54 8.33
N ALA A 157 -0.45 10.51 8.58
CA ALA A 157 -0.87 11.89 8.80
C ALA A 157 -1.69 12.47 7.63
N ILE A 158 -1.23 12.22 6.41
CA ILE A 158 -1.87 12.73 5.20
C ILE A 158 -3.17 11.98 4.90
N GLU A 159 -3.19 10.65 4.98
CA GLU A 159 -4.41 9.86 4.67
C GLU A 159 -5.48 9.98 5.75
N ILE A 160 -5.12 10.11 7.03
CA ILE A 160 -6.08 10.44 8.09
C ILE A 160 -6.70 11.81 7.80
N ALA A 161 -5.91 12.80 7.40
CA ALA A 161 -6.41 14.11 7.03
C ALA A 161 -7.34 14.04 5.81
N ARG A 162 -6.98 13.28 4.78
CA ARG A 162 -7.83 13.05 3.59
C ARG A 162 -9.17 12.41 3.94
N ASN A 163 -9.18 11.43 4.84
CA ASN A 163 -10.40 10.78 5.31
C ASN A 163 -11.29 11.73 6.10
N ARG A 164 -10.72 12.50 7.04
CA ARG A 164 -11.48 13.45 7.88
C ARG A 164 -12.03 14.65 7.10
N GLU A 165 -11.26 15.13 6.12
CA GLU A 165 -11.60 16.30 5.32
C GLU A 165 -12.42 15.96 4.07
N GLY A 166 -12.67 14.66 3.83
CA GLY A 166 -13.55 14.18 2.79
C GLY A 166 -12.95 14.14 1.38
N PHE A 167 -11.63 14.25 1.26
CA PHE A 167 -10.95 14.14 -0.04
C PHE A 167 -11.00 12.72 -0.61
N ASN A 168 -11.15 11.70 0.26
CA ASN A 168 -11.30 10.31 -0.16
C ASN A 168 -12.77 9.88 -0.40
N ASP A 169 -13.77 10.71 -0.04
CA ASP A 169 -15.19 10.30 -0.02
C ASP A 169 -15.74 9.87 -1.40
N ASN A 170 -15.25 10.50 -2.47
CA ASN A 170 -15.75 10.25 -3.82
C ASN A 170 -15.08 9.06 -4.51
N LEU A 171 -13.91 8.62 -4.02
CA LEU A 171 -13.11 7.57 -4.67
C LEU A 171 -13.94 6.33 -4.96
N ARG A 172 -14.67 5.83 -3.97
CA ARG A 172 -15.53 4.65 -4.12
C ARG A 172 -16.53 4.79 -5.26
N LYS A 173 -17.19 5.95 -5.37
CA LYS A 173 -18.20 6.21 -6.41
C LYS A 173 -17.56 6.34 -7.78
N ASP A 174 -16.44 7.04 -7.86
CA ASP A 174 -15.72 7.30 -9.11
C ASP A 174 -15.14 5.99 -9.66
N TYR A 175 -14.59 5.15 -8.78
CA TYR A 175 -14.11 3.82 -9.15
C TYR A 175 -15.23 2.88 -9.60
N ALA A 176 -16.37 2.86 -8.90
CA ALA A 176 -17.51 2.05 -9.30
C ALA A 176 -18.01 2.43 -10.71
N LYS A 177 -18.05 3.73 -11.04
CA LYS A 177 -18.39 4.21 -12.38
C LYS A 177 -17.35 3.79 -13.43
N LYS A 178 -16.06 3.93 -13.12
CA LYS A 178 -14.95 3.54 -14.00
C LYS A 178 -15.03 2.05 -14.36
N TYR A 179 -15.22 1.17 -13.37
CA TYR A 179 -15.39 -0.27 -13.59
C TYR A 179 -16.66 -0.61 -14.38
N ALA A 180 -17.79 0.05 -14.09
CA ALA A 180 -19.02 -0.18 -14.85
C ALA A 180 -18.87 0.22 -16.34
N ALA A 181 -18.15 1.32 -16.62
CA ALA A 181 -17.86 1.75 -17.98
C ALA A 181 -16.97 0.75 -18.73
N ILE A 182 -15.88 0.29 -18.09
CA ILE A 182 -14.97 -0.72 -18.66
C ILE A 182 -15.71 -2.02 -19.01
N ASN A 183 -16.56 -2.51 -18.09
CA ASN A 183 -17.33 -3.73 -18.33
C ASN A 183 -18.35 -3.56 -19.47
N ALA A 184 -18.95 -2.37 -19.61
CA ALA A 184 -19.87 -2.08 -20.70
C ALA A 184 -19.15 -2.01 -22.07
N GLU A 185 -17.91 -1.52 -22.12
CA GLU A 185 -17.08 -1.49 -23.33
C GLU A 185 -16.63 -2.90 -23.74
N ASN A 186 -16.16 -3.70 -22.78
CA ASN A 186 -15.73 -5.08 -23.04
C ASN A 186 -16.88 -5.95 -23.56
N ASN A 187 -18.07 -5.84 -22.96
CA ASN A 187 -19.25 -6.56 -23.43
C ASN A 187 -19.67 -6.15 -24.85
N LYS A 188 -19.48 -4.87 -25.22
CA LYS A 188 -19.73 -4.42 -26.61
C LYS A 188 -18.68 -4.96 -27.58
N ALA A 189 -17.42 -5.12 -27.16
CA ALA A 189 -16.38 -5.68 -28.00
C ALA A 189 -16.61 -7.18 -28.26
N GLU A 190 -17.06 -7.94 -27.26
CA GLU A 190 -17.38 -9.37 -27.39
C GLU A 190 -18.62 -9.65 -28.24
N ILE A 191 -19.66 -8.80 -28.15
CA ILE A 191 -20.88 -8.94 -28.97
C ILE A 191 -20.63 -8.62 -30.45
N ASN A 192 -19.62 -7.80 -30.75
CA ASN A 192 -19.27 -7.38 -32.11
C ASN A 192 -18.09 -8.16 -32.71
N SER A 193 -17.59 -9.20 -32.03
CA SER A 193 -16.56 -10.13 -32.52
C SER A 193 -17.15 -11.49 -32.89
#